data_AF-A0A960JDT2-F1
#
_entry.id   AF-A0A960JDT2-F1
#
_cell.length_a   1.000
_cell.length_b   1.000
_cell.length_c   1.000
_cell.angle_alpha   90.00
_cell.angle_beta   90.00
_cell.angle_gamma   90.00
#
_symmetry.space_group_name_H-M   'P 1'
#
loop_
_entity.id
_entity.type
_entity.pdbx_description
1 polymer ?
#
loop_
_entity_poly.entity_id
_entity_poly.type
_entity_poly.pdbx_seq_one_letter_code
_entity_poly.pdbx_strand_id
1 'polypeptide(L)'
;MKFCPKCGQPQAAAAASPGEGYSAPPPPPQPPPTASSPGASAQAGTQDNLFGALAYVTIIPAIIFLVIEPYNKNRFIRFHSFQCLFLALTGFVLSIGNMILGFVIGMIPVIGWIISLLLAFAIPIALLAAWVIVVLKAYQGQEYRLPVIGDLAAKQA
;
A
#
# COMPACT_ATOMS: atom_id res chain seq x y z
N MET A 1 43.86 27.39 13.39
CA MET A 1 42.40 27.12 13.44
C MET A 1 42.16 26.22 14.64
N LYS A 2 41.31 26.62 15.60
CA LYS A 2 41.07 25.83 16.82
C LYS A 2 39.88 24.89 16.60
N PHE A 3 40.01 23.63 16.99
CA PHE A 3 39.01 22.58 16.85
C PHE A 3 38.59 22.06 18.23
N CYS A 4 37.34 21.60 18.36
CA CYS A 4 36.83 21.06 19.63
C CYS A 4 37.45 19.68 19.94
N PRO A 5 38.13 19.48 21.09
CA PRO A 5 38.81 18.22 21.42
C PRO A 5 37.86 17.07 21.79
N LYS A 6 36.55 17.31 21.97
CA LYS A 6 35.55 16.25 22.24
C LYS A 6 34.80 15.75 21.01
N CYS A 7 34.66 16.56 19.94
CA CYS A 7 33.86 16.18 18.77
C CYS A 7 34.45 16.61 17.41
N GLY A 8 35.63 17.23 17.39
CA GLY A 8 36.41 17.50 16.18
C GLY A 8 35.89 18.61 15.26
N GLN A 9 34.82 19.31 15.61
CA GLN A 9 34.26 20.37 14.76
C GLN A 9 35.08 21.68 14.84
N PRO A 10 35.24 22.41 13.71
CA PRO A 10 35.92 23.71 13.67
C PRO A 10 35.07 24.78 14.34
N GLN A 11 35.66 25.53 15.27
CA GLN A 11 34.96 26.61 15.98
C GLN A 11 35.39 27.97 15.41
N ALA A 12 34.44 28.68 14.80
CA ALA A 12 34.68 30.01 14.24
C ALA A 12 34.99 31.00 15.36
N ALA A 13 36.07 31.76 15.20
CA ALA A 13 36.50 32.78 16.16
C ALA A 13 35.49 33.94 16.14
N ALA A 14 34.82 34.17 17.29
CA ALA A 14 34.04 35.37 17.50
C ALA A 14 34.98 36.59 17.62
N ALA A 15 34.74 37.63 16.83
CA ALA A 15 35.31 38.95 17.03
C ALA A 15 34.15 39.97 17.08
N ALA A 16 34.21 40.83 18.10
CA ALA A 16 33.19 41.80 18.46
C ALA A 16 33.51 43.22 17.94
N SER A 17 32.42 43.99 17.69
CA SER A 17 32.25 45.47 17.71
C SER A 17 32.67 46.30 16.47
N PRO A 18 32.18 47.56 16.31
CA PRO A 18 30.76 47.97 16.15
C PRO A 18 30.56 48.96 14.97
N GLY A 19 29.31 49.14 14.51
CA GLY A 19 28.88 50.35 13.77
C GLY A 19 28.48 50.16 12.30
N GLU A 20 27.16 50.24 12.08
CA GLU A 20 26.47 50.77 10.87
C GLU A 20 26.57 49.97 9.54
N GLY A 21 25.46 49.29 9.21
CA GLY A 21 25.08 49.00 7.82
C GLY A 21 25.38 47.58 7.30
N TYR A 22 25.01 46.51 8.02
CA TYR A 22 25.20 45.15 7.51
C TYR A 22 24.08 44.73 6.54
N SER A 23 24.35 44.84 5.24
CA SER A 23 23.77 43.89 4.27
C SER A 23 24.39 42.53 4.57
N ALA A 24 23.58 41.53 4.92
CA ALA A 24 24.07 40.20 5.26
C ALA A 24 24.86 39.60 4.07
N PRO A 25 26.03 38.97 4.29
CA PRO A 25 26.74 38.26 3.24
C PRO A 25 25.89 37.07 2.76
N PRO A 26 25.96 36.70 1.47
CA PRO A 26 25.21 35.57 0.94
C PRO A 26 25.55 34.29 1.72
N PRO A 27 24.56 33.40 1.95
CA PRO A 27 24.78 32.17 2.68
C PRO A 27 25.88 31.33 2.01
N PRO A 28 26.69 30.60 2.78
CA PRO A 28 27.73 29.74 2.22
C PRO A 28 27.13 28.74 1.23
N PRO A 29 27.89 28.34 0.18
CA PRO A 29 27.44 27.35 -0.78
C PRO A 29 26.97 26.10 -0.04
N GLN A 30 25.68 25.76 -0.16
CA GLN A 30 25.18 24.50 0.36
C GLN A 30 25.93 23.36 -0.35
N PRO A 31 26.42 22.33 0.39
CA PRO A 31 26.97 21.15 -0.26
C PRO A 31 25.91 20.56 -1.21
N PRO A 32 26.31 20.08 -2.39
CA PRO A 32 25.36 19.55 -3.36
C PRO A 32 24.52 18.46 -2.70
N PRO A 33 23.20 18.42 -2.95
CA PRO A 33 22.35 17.35 -2.44
C PRO A 33 23.00 16.03 -2.84
N THR A 34 23.34 15.20 -1.84
CA THR A 34 23.86 13.87 -2.07
C THR A 34 22.84 13.14 -2.93
N ALA A 35 23.17 12.96 -4.22
CA ALA A 35 22.34 12.26 -5.16
C ALA A 35 22.08 10.86 -4.59
N SER A 36 20.84 10.59 -4.20
CA SER A 36 20.37 9.26 -3.89
C SER A 36 20.67 8.37 -5.10
N SER A 37 21.50 7.34 -4.92
CA SER A 37 21.85 6.38 -5.97
C SER A 37 20.59 5.92 -6.71
N PRO A 38 20.50 6.07 -8.05
CA PRO A 38 19.31 5.72 -8.83
C PRO A 38 18.81 4.29 -8.60
N GLY A 39 19.71 3.35 -8.29
CA GLY A 39 19.39 1.94 -8.04
C GLY A 39 18.62 1.66 -6.73
N ALA A 40 18.78 2.47 -5.69
CA ALA A 40 18.10 2.20 -4.41
C ALA A 40 16.58 2.43 -4.51
N SER A 41 16.16 3.44 -5.27
CA SER A 41 14.75 3.78 -5.48
C SER A 41 14.00 2.79 -6.38
N ALA A 42 14.65 2.31 -7.45
CA ALA A 42 14.08 1.31 -8.36
C ALA A 42 13.93 -0.07 -7.70
N GLN A 43 14.89 -0.44 -6.84
CA GLN A 43 14.87 -1.70 -6.11
C GLN A 43 13.84 -1.69 -4.97
N ALA A 44 13.67 -0.55 -4.29
CA ALA A 44 12.58 -0.38 -3.32
C ALA A 44 11.20 -0.51 -4.01
N GLY A 45 11.01 0.09 -5.19
CA GLY A 45 9.77 -0.04 -5.96
C GLY A 45 9.44 -1.49 -6.34
N THR A 46 10.42 -2.28 -6.75
CA THR A 46 10.20 -3.71 -7.06
C THR A 46 9.91 -4.56 -5.82
N GLN A 47 10.51 -4.23 -4.67
CA GLN A 47 10.21 -4.89 -3.40
C GLN A 47 8.80 -4.56 -2.88
N ASP A 48 8.39 -3.29 -2.95
CA ASP A 48 7.06 -2.86 -2.54
C ASP A 48 5.96 -3.53 -3.38
N ASN A 49 6.19 -3.68 -4.69
CA ASN A 49 5.29 -4.42 -5.59
C ASN A 49 5.11 -5.88 -5.14
N LEU A 50 6.19 -6.54 -4.73
CA LEU A 50 6.14 -7.89 -4.22
C LEU A 50 5.34 -7.96 -2.92
N PHE A 51 5.55 -7.05 -1.97
CA PHE A 51 4.78 -7.02 -0.73
C PHE A 51 3.30 -6.69 -0.96
N GLY A 52 3.00 -5.79 -1.90
CA GLY A 52 1.63 -5.52 -2.34
C GLY A 52 0.95 -6.76 -2.92
N ALA A 53 1.64 -7.55 -3.74
CA ALA A 53 1.12 -8.82 -4.25
C ALA A 53 0.97 -9.88 -3.14
N LEU A 54 1.95 -10.00 -2.24
CA LEU A 54 1.92 -10.93 -1.11
C LEU A 54 0.78 -10.65 -0.14
N ALA A 55 0.31 -9.41 -0.05
CA ALA A 55 -0.83 -9.03 0.78
C ALA A 55 -2.09 -9.84 0.43
N TYR A 56 -2.23 -10.32 -0.80
CA TYR A 56 -3.39 -11.07 -1.28
C TYR A 56 -3.32 -12.59 -1.09
N VAL A 57 -2.20 -13.14 -0.57
CA VAL A 57 -2.05 -14.60 -0.39
C VAL A 57 -3.11 -15.14 0.57
N THR A 58 -3.30 -14.47 1.69
CA THR A 58 -4.41 -14.67 2.62
C THR A 58 -4.68 -13.37 3.38
N ILE A 59 -5.69 -13.37 4.25
CA ILE A 59 -5.92 -12.26 5.19
C ILE A 59 -4.77 -12.06 6.18
N ILE A 60 -3.94 -13.08 6.42
CA ILE A 60 -2.89 -13.03 7.44
C ILE A 60 -1.76 -12.06 7.06
N PRO A 61 -1.11 -12.17 5.87
CA PRO A 61 -0.16 -11.17 5.39
C PRO A 61 -0.74 -9.76 5.33
N ALA A 62 -1.98 -9.60 4.87
CA ALA A 62 -2.63 -8.29 4.83
C ALA A 62 -2.69 -7.63 6.21
N ILE A 63 -3.11 -8.36 7.24
CA ILE A 63 -3.14 -7.84 8.62
C ILE A 63 -1.73 -7.54 9.12
N ILE A 64 -0.78 -8.45 8.89
CA ILE A 64 0.62 -8.27 9.31
C ILE A 64 1.21 -6.98 8.71
N PHE A 65 1.01 -6.75 7.41
CA PHE A 65 1.54 -5.58 6.73
C PHE A 65 0.88 -4.27 7.17
N LEU A 66 -0.34 -4.31 7.69
CA LEU A 66 -1.01 -3.13 8.24
C LEU A 66 -0.52 -2.76 9.64
N VAL A 67 0.06 -3.70 10.40
CA VAL A 67 0.45 -3.44 11.79
C VAL A 67 1.97 -3.33 11.98
N ILE A 68 2.78 -3.99 11.14
CA ILE A 68 4.23 -4.06 11.29
C ILE A 68 4.96 -3.00 10.46
N GLU A 69 5.93 -2.32 11.07
CA GLU A 69 6.90 -1.46 10.38
C GLU A 69 7.96 -2.28 9.64
N PRO A 70 8.45 -1.85 8.46
CA PRO A 70 8.13 -0.60 7.77
C PRO A 70 6.88 -0.69 6.86
N TYR A 71 6.28 -1.87 6.72
CA TYR A 71 5.18 -2.13 5.76
C TYR A 71 3.98 -1.22 5.98
N ASN A 72 3.61 -0.96 7.24
CA ASN A 72 2.48 -0.11 7.62
C ASN A 72 2.72 1.40 7.36
N LYS A 73 3.93 1.82 6.96
CA LYS A 73 4.24 3.19 6.51
C LYS A 73 4.15 3.32 5.00
N ASN A 74 4.21 2.21 4.28
CA ASN A 74 4.15 2.22 2.82
C ASN A 74 2.69 2.23 2.35
N ARG A 75 2.27 3.38 1.81
CA ARG A 75 0.91 3.60 1.29
C ARG A 75 0.49 2.58 0.23
N PHE A 76 1.41 2.12 -0.62
CA PHE A 76 1.15 1.11 -1.64
C PHE A 76 0.84 -0.26 -1.02
N ILE A 77 1.66 -0.69 -0.06
CA ILE A 77 1.45 -1.96 0.65
C ILE A 77 0.13 -1.91 1.44
N ARG A 78 -0.13 -0.81 2.15
CA ARG A 78 -1.37 -0.60 2.90
C ARG A 78 -2.60 -0.67 1.99
N PHE A 79 -2.57 -0.05 0.81
CA PHE A 79 -3.67 -0.10 -0.14
C PHE A 79 -4.02 -1.55 -0.51
N HIS A 80 -3.03 -2.34 -0.90
CA HIS A 80 -3.25 -3.74 -1.27
C HIS A 80 -3.66 -4.61 -0.08
N SER A 81 -3.15 -4.34 1.12
CA SER A 81 -3.60 -5.00 2.35
C SER A 81 -5.06 -4.69 2.68
N PHE A 82 -5.48 -3.43 2.68
CA PHE A 82 -6.90 -3.08 2.89
C PHE A 82 -7.80 -3.62 1.78
N GLN A 83 -7.36 -3.56 0.52
CA GLN A 83 -8.13 -4.11 -0.59
C GLN A 83 -8.30 -5.63 -0.48
N CYS A 84 -7.28 -6.36 -0.01
CA CYS A 84 -7.40 -7.78 0.31
C CYS A 84 -8.46 -8.04 1.39
N LEU A 85 -8.44 -7.27 2.50
CA LEU A 85 -9.42 -7.42 3.58
C LEU A 85 -10.85 -7.13 3.12
N PHE A 86 -11.05 -6.06 2.34
CA PHE A 86 -12.36 -5.74 1.80
C PHE A 86 -12.84 -6.73 0.73
N LEU A 87 -11.92 -7.27 -0.09
CA LEU A 87 -12.24 -8.33 -1.06
C LEU A 87 -12.65 -9.62 -0.33
N ALA A 88 -11.95 -10.00 0.73
CA ALA A 88 -12.30 -11.15 1.57
C ALA A 88 -13.67 -10.96 2.25
N LEU A 89 -13.92 -9.78 2.81
CA LEU A 89 -15.22 -9.43 3.40
C LEU A 89 -16.34 -9.48 2.36
N THR A 90 -16.11 -8.94 1.16
CA THR A 90 -17.08 -8.97 0.06
C THR A 90 -17.39 -10.41 -0.35
N GLY A 91 -16.36 -11.25 -0.49
CA GLY A 91 -16.53 -12.67 -0.80
C GLY A 91 -17.32 -13.42 0.28
N PHE A 92 -17.06 -13.13 1.56
CA PHE A 92 -17.81 -13.70 2.67
C PHE A 92 -19.29 -13.31 2.63
N VAL A 93 -19.60 -12.02 2.45
CA VAL A 93 -20.99 -11.52 2.36
C VAL A 93 -21.73 -12.14 1.17
N LEU A 94 -21.08 -12.20 0.00
CA LEU A 94 -21.65 -12.81 -1.21
C LEU A 94 -21.91 -14.31 -1.03
N SER A 95 -21.02 -15.02 -0.32
CA SER A 95 -21.19 -16.45 -0.02
C SER A 95 -22.43 -16.71 0.84
N ILE A 96 -22.61 -15.91 1.91
CA ILE A 96 -23.80 -16.00 2.77
C ILE A 96 -25.07 -15.67 1.99
N GLY A 97 -25.05 -14.60 1.18
CA GLY A 97 -26.18 -14.23 0.33
C GLY A 97 -26.55 -15.33 -0.67
N ASN A 98 -25.55 -15.94 -1.32
CA ASN A 98 -25.75 -17.05 -2.25
C ASN A 98 -26.32 -18.29 -1.55
N MET A 99 -25.86 -18.59 -0.32
CA MET A 99 -26.41 -19.69 0.48
C MET A 99 -27.90 -19.50 0.78
N ILE A 100 -28.29 -18.30 1.23
CA ILE A 100 -29.69 -17.98 1.54
C ILE A 100 -30.54 -18.02 0.27
N LEU A 101 -30.07 -17.39 -0.81
CA LEU A 101 -30.77 -17.35 -2.09
C LEU A 101 -30.93 -18.75 -2.69
N GLY A 102 -29.88 -19.57 -2.63
CA GLY A 102 -29.90 -20.95 -3.10
C GLY A 102 -30.89 -21.83 -2.33
N PHE A 103 -31.04 -21.62 -1.02
CA PHE A 103 -32.03 -22.31 -0.20
C PHE A 103 -33.47 -21.98 -0.63
N VAL A 104 -33.78 -20.69 -0.84
CA VAL A 104 -35.12 -20.25 -1.25
C VAL A 104 -35.45 -20.71 -2.67
N ILE A 105 -34.54 -20.49 -3.62
CA ILE A 105 -34.72 -20.86 -5.03
C ILE A 105 -34.75 -22.38 -5.21
N GLY A 106 -34.01 -23.13 -4.38
CA GLY A 106 -33.96 -24.59 -4.41
C GLY A 106 -35.30 -25.29 -4.16
N MET A 107 -36.30 -24.58 -3.61
CA MET A 107 -37.67 -25.07 -3.44
C MET A 107 -38.43 -25.20 -4.76
N ILE A 108 -37.97 -24.52 -5.82
CA ILE A 108 -38.56 -24.61 -7.17
C ILE A 108 -37.82 -25.72 -7.93
N PRO A 109 -38.46 -26.86 -8.21
CA PRO A 109 -37.80 -27.97 -8.88
C PRO A 109 -37.38 -27.58 -10.32
N VAL A 110 -36.31 -28.20 -10.80
CA VAL A 110 -35.71 -28.00 -12.14
C VAL A 110 -35.15 -26.59 -12.34
N ILE A 111 -36.00 -25.57 -12.48
CA ILE A 111 -35.58 -24.18 -12.80
C ILE A 111 -34.74 -23.62 -11.65
N GLY A 112 -35.21 -23.77 -10.42
CA GLY A 112 -34.50 -23.27 -9.25
C GLY A 112 -33.14 -23.93 -9.08
N TRP A 113 -33.03 -25.22 -9.35
CA TRP A 113 -31.76 -25.96 -9.27
C TRP A 113 -30.76 -25.48 -10.31
N ILE A 114 -31.20 -25.23 -11.55
CA ILE A 114 -30.35 -24.71 -12.62
C ILE A 114 -29.81 -23.33 -12.24
N ILE A 115 -30.66 -22.44 -11.72
CA ILE A 115 -30.25 -21.10 -11.29
C ILE A 115 -29.26 -21.19 -10.11
N SER A 116 -29.56 -22.00 -9.10
CA SER A 116 -28.67 -22.20 -7.95
C SER A 116 -27.31 -22.76 -8.37
N LEU A 117 -27.28 -23.68 -9.34
CA LEU A 117 -26.04 -24.21 -9.90
C LEU A 117 -25.23 -23.11 -10.61
N LEU A 118 -25.88 -22.30 -11.46
CA LEU A 118 -25.22 -21.21 -12.17
C LEU A 118 -24.62 -20.19 -11.19
N LEU A 119 -25.36 -19.77 -10.17
CA LEU A 119 -24.89 -18.82 -9.17
C LEU A 119 -23.74 -19.39 -8.32
N ALA A 120 -23.80 -20.68 -8.01
CA ALA A 120 -22.75 -21.38 -7.25
C ALA A 120 -21.38 -21.33 -7.95
N PHE A 121 -21.33 -21.29 -9.28
CA PHE A 121 -20.08 -21.17 -10.03
C PHE A 121 -19.77 -19.73 -10.46
N ALA A 122 -20.76 -18.94 -10.85
CA ALA A 122 -20.55 -17.60 -11.39
C ALA A 122 -19.88 -16.66 -10.37
N ILE A 123 -20.34 -16.66 -9.12
CA ILE A 123 -19.82 -15.79 -8.05
C ILE A 123 -18.35 -16.11 -7.72
N PRO A 124 -17.95 -17.35 -7.39
CA PRO A 124 -16.56 -17.65 -7.07
C PRO A 124 -15.63 -17.45 -8.28
N ILE A 125 -16.09 -17.71 -9.51
CA ILE A 125 -15.31 -17.43 -10.72
C ILE A 125 -15.06 -15.93 -10.87
N ALA A 126 -16.07 -15.09 -10.66
CA ALA A 126 -15.92 -13.63 -10.73
C ALA A 126 -14.96 -13.10 -9.64
N LEU A 127 -15.09 -13.61 -8.41
CA LEU A 127 -14.18 -13.25 -7.31
C LEU A 127 -12.75 -13.72 -7.57
N LEU A 128 -12.57 -14.93 -8.10
CA LEU A 128 -11.27 -15.46 -8.48
C LEU A 128 -10.63 -14.61 -9.59
N ALA A 129 -11.39 -14.24 -10.62
CA ALA A 129 -10.91 -13.38 -11.68
C ALA A 129 -10.49 -12.01 -11.15
N ALA A 130 -11.32 -11.39 -10.31
CA ALA A 130 -10.98 -10.11 -9.66
C ALA A 130 -9.72 -10.23 -8.81
N TRP A 131 -9.58 -11.29 -8.01
CA TRP A 131 -8.40 -11.58 -7.20
C TRP A 131 -7.13 -11.75 -8.05
N VAL A 132 -7.18 -12.53 -9.13
CA VAL A 132 -6.04 -12.69 -10.05
C VAL A 132 -5.63 -11.33 -10.65
N ILE A 133 -6.60 -10.53 -11.10
CA ILE A 133 -6.32 -9.22 -11.69
C ILE A 133 -5.62 -8.31 -10.68
N VAL A 134 -6.12 -8.20 -9.45
CA VAL A 134 -5.50 -7.30 -8.45
C VAL A 134 -4.12 -7.79 -8.01
N VAL A 135 -3.89 -9.10 -7.92
CA VAL A 135 -2.55 -9.67 -7.63
C VAL A 135 -1.55 -9.32 -8.72
N LEU A 136 -1.92 -9.55 -9.99
CA LEU A 136 -1.05 -9.23 -11.13
C LEU A 136 -0.76 -7.74 -11.21
N LYS A 137 -1.76 -6.90 -10.95
CA LYS A 137 -1.61 -5.44 -10.93
C LYS A 137 -0.74 -4.96 -9.78
N ALA A 138 -0.88 -5.54 -8.59
CA ALA A 138 -0.01 -5.25 -7.47
C ALA A 138 1.45 -5.61 -7.78
N TYR A 139 1.68 -6.78 -8.40
CA TYR A 139 3.02 -7.21 -8.81
C TYR A 139 3.63 -6.27 -9.88
N GLN A 140 2.80 -5.64 -10.71
CA GLN A 140 3.20 -4.61 -11.68
C GLN A 140 3.37 -3.20 -11.07
N GLY A 141 3.15 -3.04 -9.76
CA GLY A 141 3.20 -1.73 -9.08
C GLY A 141 2.02 -0.83 -9.36
N GLN A 142 0.86 -1.40 -9.71
CA GLN A 142 -0.35 -0.66 -10.04
C GLN A 142 -1.41 -0.80 -8.96
N GLU A 143 -1.89 0.34 -8.44
CA GLU A 143 -3.09 0.39 -7.58
C GLU A 143 -4.38 0.21 -8.40
N TYR A 144 -4.66 -1.01 -8.85
CA TYR A 144 -5.92 -1.29 -9.53
C TYR A 144 -7.09 -1.20 -8.55
N ARG A 145 -7.96 -0.20 -8.72
CA ARG A 145 -9.10 0.05 -7.84
C ARG A 145 -10.32 -0.71 -8.35
N LEU A 146 -10.68 -1.78 -7.64
CA LEU A 146 -11.98 -2.40 -7.83
C LEU A 146 -13.08 -1.39 -7.47
N PRO A 147 -14.21 -1.34 -8.20
CA PRO A 147 -15.33 -0.47 -7.84
C PRO A 147 -15.76 -0.70 -6.39
N VAL A 148 -16.02 0.38 -5.66
CA VAL A 148 -16.36 0.37 -4.21
C VAL A 148 -15.21 -0.08 -3.31
N ILE A 149 -14.70 -1.31 -3.48
CA ILE A 149 -13.65 -1.92 -2.64
C ILE A 149 -12.34 -1.12 -2.72
N GLY A 150 -11.94 -0.72 -3.92
CA GLY A 150 -10.71 0.04 -4.16
C GLY A 150 -10.76 1.45 -3.59
N ASP A 151 -11.91 2.10 -3.64
CA ASP A 151 -12.08 3.44 -3.05
C ASP A 151 -12.07 3.39 -1.52
N LEU A 152 -12.66 2.34 -0.94
CA LEU A 152 -12.56 2.08 0.49
C LEU A 152 -11.11 1.80 0.91
N ALA A 153 -10.40 0.96 0.16
CA ALA A 153 -8.99 0.68 0.41
C ALA A 153 -8.12 1.94 0.33
N ALA A 154 -8.33 2.78 -0.69
CA ALA A 154 -7.60 4.04 -0.87
C ALA A 154 -7.84 5.04 0.26
N LYS A 155 -9.02 5.02 0.91
CA LYS A 155 -9.31 5.88 2.06
C LYS A 155 -8.62 5.43 3.35
N GLN A 156 -8.29 4.15 3.46
CA GLN A 156 -7.65 3.57 4.65
C GLN A 156 -6.12 3.49 4.53
N ALA A 157 -5.60 3.48 3.30
CA ALA A 157 -4.18 3.45 2.97
C ALA A 157 -3.45 4.78 3.28
#